data_AF-A5P751-F1
#
_entry.id   AF-A5P751-F1
#
_cell.length_a   1.000
_cell.length_b   1.000
_cell.length_c   1.000
_cell.angle_alpha   90.00
_cell.angle_beta   90.00
_cell.angle_gamma   90.00
#
_symmetry.space_group_name_H-M   'P 1'
#
loop_
_entity.id
_entity.type
_entity.pdbx_description
1 polymer ?
#
loop_
_entity_poly.entity_id
_entity_poly.type
_entity_poly.pdbx_seq_one_letter_code
_entity_poly.pdbx_strand_id
1 'polypeptide(L)'
;MIDPLVQDLRSTLVVVLGHENDRDGNLSDDALSRISAALEYVSDEPSDSIDLLATGGYGDYFNLSDRAHGALMLEEIAKSAPVDLRRLGWTASCGTDEDILAVRRLLVDAGRKPNCIRIFTSAYHAPRAIGA
;
A
#
# COMPACT_ATOMS: atom_id res chain seq x y z
N MET A 1 4.03 8.04 5.95
CA MET A 1 3.35 8.35 7.21
C MET A 1 1.89 8.53 6.84
N ILE A 2 1.00 7.88 7.58
CA ILE A 2 -0.44 7.97 7.34
C ILE A 2 -0.90 9.39 7.65
N ASP A 3 -1.80 9.94 6.84
CA ASP A 3 -2.39 11.26 7.08
C ASP A 3 -3.27 11.21 8.35
N PRO A 4 -2.92 11.98 9.41
CA PRO A 4 -3.68 12.00 10.66
C PRO A 4 -5.08 12.60 10.52
N LEU A 5 -5.40 13.26 9.39
CA LEU A 5 -6.70 13.87 9.12
C LEU A 5 -7.71 12.92 8.47
N VAL A 6 -7.30 11.70 8.09
CA VAL A 6 -8.23 10.70 7.58
C VAL A 6 -9.13 10.30 8.75
N GLN A 7 -10.35 10.81 8.81
CA GLN A 7 -11.34 10.60 9.89
C GLN A 7 -12.38 9.52 9.52
N ASP A 8 -12.58 9.26 8.24
CA ASP A 8 -13.47 8.24 7.68
C ASP A 8 -12.69 7.31 6.73
N LEU A 9 -12.98 6.00 6.76
CA LEU A 9 -12.57 5.11 5.66
C LEU A 9 -13.73 4.97 4.70
N ARG A 10 -13.42 4.98 3.40
CA ARG A 10 -14.37 4.66 2.34
C ARG A 10 -14.67 3.15 2.35
N SER A 11 -15.65 2.75 1.55
CA SER A 11 -16.17 1.38 1.54
C SER A 11 -15.09 0.34 1.23
N THR A 12 -14.14 0.66 0.36
CA THR A 12 -13.06 -0.24 -0.05
C THR A 12 -11.70 0.34 0.33
N LEU A 13 -10.88 -0.45 1.03
CA LEU A 13 -9.48 -0.15 1.27
C LEU A 13 -8.61 -0.99 0.32
N VAL A 14 -7.91 -0.33 -0.59
CA VAL A 14 -6.89 -0.91 -1.45
C VAL A 14 -5.53 -0.79 -0.76
N VAL A 15 -4.87 -1.93 -0.56
CA VAL A 15 -3.57 -2.03 0.10
C VAL A 15 -2.55 -2.57 -0.90
N VAL A 16 -1.51 -1.79 -1.18
CA VAL A 16 -0.38 -2.21 -2.02
C VAL A 16 0.77 -2.61 -1.11
N LEU A 17 1.09 -3.91 -1.06
CA LEU A 17 2.19 -4.40 -0.22
C LEU A 17 3.53 -4.03 -0.83
N GLY A 18 4.43 -3.53 0.01
CA GLY A 18 5.77 -3.14 -0.38
C GLY A 18 6.62 -4.31 -0.88
N HIS A 19 7.60 -3.99 -1.72
CA HIS A 19 8.64 -4.89 -2.18
C HIS A 19 9.99 -4.17 -2.14
N GLU A 20 10.91 -4.55 -3.02
CA GLU A 20 12.27 -4.08 -3.02
C GLU A 20 12.38 -2.79 -3.81
N ASN A 21 13.32 -1.94 -3.42
CA ASN A 21 13.84 -0.87 -4.25
C ASN A 21 15.36 -0.82 -4.12
N ASP A 22 16.02 -0.26 -5.13
CA ASP A 22 17.46 -0.04 -5.07
C ASP A 22 17.84 1.14 -4.15
N ARG A 23 19.14 1.38 -4.00
CA ARG A 23 19.66 2.46 -3.14
C ARG A 23 19.28 3.86 -3.60
N ASP A 24 18.98 4.02 -4.88
CA ASP A 24 18.56 5.29 -5.47
C ASP A 24 17.05 5.50 -5.37
N GLY A 25 16.33 4.52 -4.82
CA GLY A 25 14.89 4.54 -4.64
C GLY A 25 14.10 4.10 -5.88
N ASN A 26 14.74 3.46 -6.86
CA ASN A 26 14.03 2.89 -7.99
C ASN A 26 13.31 1.61 -7.55
N LEU A 27 11.99 1.60 -7.74
CA LEU A 27 11.13 0.47 -7.42
C LEU A 27 11.47 -0.74 -8.31
N SER A 28 11.46 -1.94 -7.73
CA SER A 28 11.62 -3.18 -8.50
C SER A 28 10.45 -3.40 -9.46
N ASP A 29 10.65 -4.24 -10.48
CA ASP A 29 9.58 -4.63 -11.42
C ASP A 29 8.39 -5.27 -10.70
N ASP A 30 8.63 -6.01 -9.61
CA ASP A 30 7.56 -6.59 -8.79
C ASP A 30 6.77 -5.51 -8.02
N ALA A 31 7.43 -4.46 -7.52
CA ALA A 31 6.74 -3.33 -6.91
C ALA A 31 5.89 -2.58 -7.94
N LEU A 32 6.45 -2.32 -9.12
CA LEU A 32 5.75 -1.67 -10.23
C LEU A 32 4.56 -2.50 -10.73
N SER A 33 4.71 -3.83 -10.81
CA SER A 33 3.63 -4.74 -11.19
C SER A 33 2.46 -4.71 -10.19
N ARG A 34 2.75 -4.68 -8.88
CA ARG A 34 1.72 -4.53 -7.84
C ARG A 34 0.99 -3.19 -7.94
N ILE A 35 1.72 -2.11 -8.19
CA ILE A 35 1.14 -0.78 -8.42
C ILE A 35 0.23 -0.81 -9.65
N SER A 36 0.70 -1.37 -10.77
CA SER A 36 -0.08 -1.47 -12.00
C SER A 36 -1.38 -2.23 -11.79
N ALA A 37 -1.34 -3.38 -11.11
CA ALA A 37 -2.54 -4.16 -10.82
C ALA A 37 -3.52 -3.42 -9.89
N ALA A 38 -3.01 -2.68 -8.91
CA ALA A 38 -3.85 -1.85 -8.05
C ALA A 38 -4.49 -0.70 -8.84
N LEU A 39 -3.75 -0.07 -9.75
CA LEU A 39 -4.24 1.03 -10.60
C LEU A 39 -5.30 0.57 -11.61
N GLU A 40 -5.15 -0.62 -12.17
CA GLU A 40 -6.16 -1.26 -13.03
C GLU A 40 -7.46 -1.50 -12.25
N TYR A 41 -7.36 -2.05 -11.04
CA TYR A 41 -8.54 -2.27 -10.19
C TYR A 41 -9.27 -0.97 -9.84
N VAL A 42 -8.53 0.07 -9.42
CA VAL A 42 -9.16 1.35 -9.02
C VAL A 42 -9.71 2.14 -10.20
N SER A 43 -9.26 1.88 -11.44
CA SER A 43 -9.81 2.56 -12.63
C SER A 43 -11.23 2.12 -12.97
N ASP A 44 -11.64 0.93 -12.53
CA ASP A 44 -12.98 0.38 -12.77
C ASP A 44 -13.98 0.69 -11.65
N GLU A 45 -13.52 1.32 -10.57
CA GLU A 45 -14.28 1.52 -9.34
C GLU A 45 -14.55 3.02 -9.09
N PRO A 46 -15.68 3.39 -8.47
CA PRO A 46 -15.95 4.78 -8.13
C PRO A 46 -14.87 5.34 -7.20
N SER A 47 -14.17 6.39 -7.63
CA SER A 47 -13.01 6.94 -6.91
C SER A 47 -13.35 7.50 -5.53
N ASP A 48 -14.60 7.85 -5.26
CA ASP A 48 -15.12 8.29 -3.96
C ASP A 48 -15.41 7.13 -2.99
N SER A 49 -15.34 5.89 -3.47
CA SER A 49 -15.55 4.67 -2.68
C SER A 49 -14.27 3.97 -2.23
N ILE A 50 -13.10 4.45 -2.70
CA ILE A 50 -11.81 3.80 -2.49
C ILE A 50 -10.86 4.66 -1.66
N ASP A 51 -10.22 4.04 -0.69
CA ASP A 51 -9.00 4.53 -0.07
C ASP A 51 -7.80 3.68 -0.50
N LEU A 52 -6.65 4.33 -0.75
CA LEU A 52 -5.41 3.65 -1.09
C LEU A 52 -4.37 3.79 0.03
N LEU A 53 -3.75 2.66 0.40
CA LEU A 53 -2.68 2.57 1.38
C LEU A 53 -1.49 1.81 0.78
N ALA A 54 -0.30 2.38 0.90
CA ALA A 54 0.96 1.69 0.60
C ALA A 54 1.59 1.15 1.90
N THR A 55 2.37 0.08 1.81
CA THR A 55 3.17 -0.41 2.94
C THR A 55 4.67 -0.40 2.60
N GLY A 56 5.52 -0.55 3.60
CA GLY A 56 6.97 -0.62 3.42
C GLY A 56 7.69 0.59 4.01
N GLY A 57 8.63 0.29 4.91
CA GLY A 57 9.55 1.21 5.54
C GLY A 57 10.94 1.10 4.93
N TYR A 58 11.93 0.75 5.75
CA TYR A 58 13.35 0.63 5.42
C TYR A 58 13.83 -0.79 5.73
N GLY A 59 14.90 -1.29 5.10
CA GLY A 59 15.49 -2.56 5.50
C GLY A 59 16.66 -3.03 4.65
N ASP A 60 17.62 -3.71 5.28
CA ASP A 60 18.91 -4.09 4.68
C ASP A 60 18.81 -4.94 3.40
N TYR A 61 17.69 -5.63 3.22
CA TYR A 61 17.41 -6.50 2.06
C TYR A 61 16.18 -6.06 1.26
N PHE A 62 15.54 -4.96 1.66
CA PHE A 62 14.24 -4.54 1.16
C PHE A 62 14.29 -3.11 0.60
N ASN A 63 14.75 -2.17 1.40
CA ASN A 63 14.87 -0.78 0.99
C ASN A 63 16.11 -0.17 1.64
N LEU A 64 17.14 0.00 0.82
CA LEU A 64 18.42 0.60 1.19
C LEU A 64 18.51 2.10 0.88
N SER A 65 17.43 2.71 0.40
CA SER A 65 17.38 4.15 0.12
C SER A 65 17.14 4.96 1.39
N ASP A 66 17.33 6.28 1.31
CA ASP A 66 17.00 7.22 2.38
C ASP A 66 15.49 7.54 2.48
N ARG A 67 14.67 6.97 1.57
CA ARG A 67 13.24 7.21 1.48
C ARG A 67 12.47 5.94 1.77
N ALA A 68 11.40 6.02 2.56
CA ALA A 68 10.59 4.85 2.86
C ALA A 68 9.94 4.27 1.60
N HIS A 69 9.88 2.94 1.50
CA HIS A 69 9.39 2.25 0.30
C HIS A 69 7.94 2.63 -0.01
N GLY A 70 7.09 2.71 1.01
CA GLY A 70 5.71 3.15 0.84
C GLY A 70 5.60 4.59 0.32
N ALA A 71 6.55 5.48 0.63
CA ALA A 71 6.58 6.82 0.05
C ALA A 71 6.91 6.78 -1.45
N LEU A 72 7.91 5.98 -1.82
CA LEU A 72 8.29 5.74 -3.22
C LEU A 72 7.12 5.21 -4.04
N MET A 73 6.40 4.21 -3.50
CA MET A 73 5.21 3.67 -4.16
C MET A 73 4.09 4.70 -4.31
N LEU A 74 3.81 5.54 -3.31
CA LEU A 74 2.77 6.57 -3.41
C LEU A 74 3.10 7.65 -4.45
N GLU A 75 4.38 7.99 -4.60
CA GLU A 75 4.81 8.91 -5.66
C GLU A 75 4.65 8.29 -7.04
N GLU A 76 4.99 7.01 -7.17
CA GLU A 76 4.80 6.32 -8.44
C GLU A 76 3.32 6.15 -8.80
N ILE A 77 2.49 5.82 -7.81
CA ILE A 77 1.03 5.85 -7.93
C ILE A 77 0.55 7.24 -8.34
N ALA A 78 1.09 8.32 -7.76
CA ALA A 78 0.68 9.68 -8.10
C ALA A 78 0.96 10.06 -9.56
N LYS A 79 2.08 9.56 -10.11
CA LYS A 79 2.45 9.80 -11.51
C LYS A 79 1.60 8.98 -12.48
N SER A 80 1.23 7.77 -12.07
CA SER A 80 0.61 6.78 -12.94
C SER A 80 -0.92 6.69 -12.80
N ALA A 81 -1.50 7.25 -11.74
CA ALA A 81 -2.93 7.15 -11.47
C ALA A 81 -3.74 7.99 -12.48
N PRO A 82 -4.76 7.39 -13.14
CA PRO A 82 -5.64 8.12 -14.06
C PRO A 82 -6.68 8.99 -13.34
N VAL A 83 -6.82 8.84 -12.02
CA VAL A 83 -7.87 9.46 -11.20
C VAL A 83 -7.29 10.00 -9.89
N ASP A 84 -7.94 11.02 -9.32
CA ASP A 84 -7.56 11.57 -8.02
C ASP A 84 -7.97 10.60 -6.88
N LEU A 85 -7.03 9.71 -6.52
CA LEU A 85 -7.23 8.73 -5.45
C LEU A 85 -6.90 9.35 -4.09
N ARG A 86 -7.82 9.18 -3.13
CA ARG A 86 -7.52 9.48 -1.73
C ARG A 86 -6.51 8.48 -1.19
N ARG A 87 -5.27 8.96 -1.06
CA ARG A 87 -4.13 8.20 -0.54
C ARG A 87 -4.05 8.44 0.96
N LEU A 88 -4.22 7.40 1.75
CA LEU A 88 -4.13 7.46 3.21
C LEU A 88 -2.68 7.65 3.69
N GLY A 89 -1.70 7.44 2.82
CA GLY A 89 -0.28 7.45 3.15
C GLY A 89 0.29 6.05 3.15
N TRP A 90 1.26 5.81 4.04
CA TRP A 90 1.97 4.54 4.11
C TRP A 90 2.34 4.10 5.52
N THR A 91 2.42 2.79 5.74
CA THR A 91 2.87 2.16 6.99
C THR A 91 4.36 1.83 6.96
N ALA A 92 5.07 2.10 8.05
CA ALA A 92 6.45 1.65 8.22
C ALA A 92 6.46 0.17 8.61
N SER A 93 6.93 -0.68 7.70
CA SER A 93 6.95 -2.14 7.85
C SER A 93 8.09 -2.76 7.04
N CYS A 94 8.65 -3.86 7.53
CA CYS A 94 9.79 -4.55 6.94
C CYS A 94 9.38 -5.96 6.48
N GLY A 95 8.64 -6.03 5.38
CA GLY A 95 8.21 -7.29 4.76
C GLY A 95 6.75 -7.67 5.07
N THR A 96 6.30 -8.75 4.43
CA THR A 96 4.87 -9.08 4.28
C THR A 96 4.11 -9.21 5.60
N ASP A 97 4.66 -9.91 6.60
CA ASP A 97 3.96 -10.15 7.87
C ASP A 97 3.80 -8.83 8.65
N GLU A 98 4.84 -7.99 8.64
CA GLU A 98 4.79 -6.66 9.24
C GLU A 98 3.85 -5.72 8.49
N ASP A 99 3.81 -5.81 7.16
CA ASP A 99 2.88 -5.04 6.35
C ASP A 99 1.43 -5.31 6.77
N ILE A 100 1.06 -6.59 6.88
CA ILE A 100 -0.30 -6.99 7.24
C ILE A 100 -0.63 -6.60 8.68
N LEU A 101 0.31 -6.80 9.61
CA LEU A 101 0.15 -6.35 10.99
C LEU A 101 -0.02 -4.83 11.09
N ALA A 102 0.71 -4.06 10.29
CA ALA A 102 0.60 -2.61 10.27
C ALA A 102 -0.74 -2.14 9.71
N VAL A 103 -1.23 -2.77 8.64
CA VAL A 103 -2.58 -2.52 8.08
C VAL A 103 -3.65 -2.84 9.12
N ARG A 104 -3.54 -3.99 9.80
CA ARG A 104 -4.48 -4.39 10.84
C ARG A 104 -4.49 -3.41 12.02
N ARG A 105 -3.30 -2.97 12.47
CA ARG A 105 -3.18 -1.95 13.52
C ARG A 105 -3.82 -0.64 13.10
N LEU A 106 -3.56 -0.17 11.88
CA LEU A 106 -4.19 1.03 11.33
C LEU A 106 -5.72 0.94 11.42
N LEU A 107 -6.30 -0.20 11.01
CA LEU A 107 -7.75 -0.41 11.07
C LEU A 107 -8.30 -0.43 12.49
N VAL A 108 -7.62 -1.14 13.40
CA VAL A 108 -8.01 -1.26 14.81
C VAL A 108 -7.89 0.08 15.54
N ASP A 109 -6.75 0.76 15.40
CA ASP A 109 -6.45 2.03 16.08
C ASP A 109 -7.36 3.15 15.57
N ALA A 110 -7.71 3.13 14.28
CA ALA A 110 -8.69 4.04 13.73
C ALA A 110 -10.13 3.73 14.19
N GLY A 111 -10.39 2.53 14.74
CA GLY A 111 -11.72 2.04 15.08
C GLY A 111 -12.58 1.76 13.86
N ARG A 112 -11.99 1.41 12.71
CA ARG A 112 -12.66 1.40 11.40
C ARG A 112 -12.70 0.03 10.76
N LYS A 113 -13.75 -0.18 9.95
CA LYS A 113 -13.99 -1.42 9.21
C LYS A 113 -14.48 -1.07 7.81
N PRO A 114 -13.60 -1.01 6.80
CA PRO A 114 -14.06 -0.95 5.42
C PRO A 114 -14.87 -2.22 5.12
N ASN A 115 -15.82 -2.13 4.19
CA ASN A 115 -16.62 -3.27 3.76
C ASN A 115 -15.77 -4.29 2.99
N CYS A 116 -14.73 -3.81 2.32
CA CYS A 116 -13.80 -4.63 1.55
C CYS A 116 -12.35 -4.16 1.77
N ILE A 117 -11.44 -5.13 1.93
CA ILE A 117 -10.00 -4.89 1.91
C ILE A 117 -9.46 -5.67 0.71
N ARG A 118 -8.81 -4.98 -0.23
CA ARG A 118 -8.16 -5.56 -1.40
C ARG A 118 -6.66 -5.44 -1.24
N ILE A 119 -5.96 -6.57 -1.17
CA ILE A 119 -4.51 -6.61 -0.97
C ILE A 119 -3.82 -6.99 -2.29
N PHE A 120 -2.89 -6.16 -2.73
CA PHE A 120 -2.07 -6.38 -3.92
C PHE A 120 -0.67 -6.83 -3.50
N THR A 121 -0.35 -8.08 -3.85
CA THR A 121 0.93 -8.74 -3.55
C THR A 121 1.20 -9.84 -4.57
N SER A 122 2.38 -10.48 -4.53
CA SER A 122 2.69 -11.59 -5.44
C SER A 122 2.00 -12.89 -5.00
N ALA A 123 1.79 -13.81 -5.94
CA ALA A 123 1.23 -15.14 -5.63
C ALA A 123 2.04 -15.91 -4.57
N TYR A 124 3.36 -15.66 -4.49
CA TYR A 124 4.24 -16.22 -3.48
C TYR A 124 3.91 -15.72 -2.07
N HIS A 125 3.55 -14.44 -1.92
CA HIS A 125 3.25 -13.82 -0.63
C HIS A 125 1.76 -13.88 -0.26
N ALA A 126 0.86 -14.13 -1.21
CA ALA A 126 -0.58 -14.20 -0.98
C ALA A 126 -1.01 -15.11 0.19
N PRO A 127 -0.41 -16.30 0.43
CA PRO A 127 -0.78 -17.13 1.58
C PRO A 127 -0.57 -16.44 2.93
N ARG A 128 0.42 -15.55 3.04
CA ARG A 128 0.67 -14.77 4.26
C ARG A 128 -0.40 -13.70 4.49
N ALA A 129 -0.95 -13.14 3.41
CA ALA A 129 -1.98 -12.12 3.45
C ALA A 129 -3.40 -12.65 3.73
N ILE A 130 -3.72 -13.87 3.30
CA ILE A 130 -5.06 -14.46 3.40
C ILE A 130 -5.32 -15.09 4.79
N GLY A 131 -4.26 -15.45 5.53
CA GLY A 131 -4.36 -16.16 6.81
C GLY A 131 -4.23 -15.32 8.09
N ALA A 132 -4.11 -14.00 7.99
CA ALA A 132 -3.73 -13.08 9.07
C ALA A 132 -4.89 -12.28 9.70
#